data_AF-A0A3C1HB84-F1
#
_entry.id   AF-A0A3C1HB84-F1
#
_cell.length_a   1.000
_cell.length_b   1.000
_cell.length_c   1.000
_cell.angle_alpha   90.00
_cell.angle_beta   90.00
_cell.angle_gamma   90.00
#
_symmetry.space_group_name_H-M   'P 1'
#
loop_
_entity.id
_entity.type
_entity.pdbx_description
1 polymer ?
#
loop_
_entity_poly.entity_id
_entity_poly.type
_entity_poly.pdbx_seq_one_letter_code
_entity_poly.pdbx_strand_id
1 'polypeptide(L)'
;MSAHNLSMTLLAQVGWMEVIDQLPVESLARVFVGGVVLLAYLTAPYLTYYLVSLPLRRRERASRLLDVVQEGLKRGQGIEMTFREVAACGDHSMGIRFGRVAERLASGVSFPEALEASLNYLPPQVERMLVAGWRLGDVGRVLPVCRRLLGDAGSQTRAALNYLLLLVMGILPVLPLVVGVLQIWVLPRFKMIHADLAPLGPEAHGVPFGILESRLLVLIPVGVMAVFDLCVVTYLAGPWIRRLVQPRAWPLFDWIACAIPWRWKRMQRDFCGLLALMLDAGLTETEALKAAADGVSNLVFQARVRRLLEKLEAGVSLMEGLREIDPRGELEWRMAAAARASGGFARSLEGWLGALDAQAFHQEQAAAQTLTSVMVILNGAVVGVFCVGVFQFIGSLIEEASLW
;
A
#
# COMPACT_ATOMS: atom_id res chain seq x y z
N MET A 1 15.44 21.82 45.58
CA MET A 1 14.86 20.47 45.37
C MET A 1 14.46 20.34 43.91
N SER A 2 15.35 19.78 43.09
CA SER A 2 15.17 19.67 41.64
C SER A 2 14.40 18.39 41.29
N ALA A 3 13.41 18.50 40.40
CA ALA A 3 12.56 17.42 39.89
C ALA A 3 13.34 16.23 39.28
N HIS A 4 14.64 16.41 39.02
CA HIS A 4 15.50 15.36 38.51
C HIS A 4 15.89 14.29 39.54
N ASN A 5 15.89 14.62 40.84
CA ASN A 5 16.23 13.66 41.90
C ASN A 5 15.04 12.77 42.29
N LEU A 6 13.81 13.25 42.10
CA LEU A 6 12.59 12.50 42.43
C LEU A 6 12.28 11.38 41.42
N SER A 7 12.67 11.55 40.14
CA SER A 7 12.52 10.49 39.13
C SER A 7 13.53 9.36 39.29
N MET A 8 14.75 9.67 39.73
CA MET A 8 15.79 8.66 40.02
C MET A 8 15.46 7.82 41.26
N THR A 9 14.89 8.42 42.31
CA THR A 9 14.51 7.68 43.53
C THR A 9 13.28 6.79 43.35
N LEU A 10 12.33 7.17 42.48
CA LEU A 10 11.16 6.33 42.17
C LEU A 10 11.51 5.15 41.24
N LEU A 11 12.49 5.31 40.34
CA LEU A 11 13.03 4.21 39.53
C LEU A 11 13.87 3.23 40.37
N ALA A 12 14.51 3.69 41.44
CA ALA A 12 15.28 2.85 42.37
C ALA A 12 14.42 2.11 43.40
N GLN A 13 13.22 2.62 43.74
CA GLN A 13 12.32 1.99 44.72
C GLN A 13 11.52 0.80 44.18
N VAL A 14 11.44 0.66 42.86
CA VAL A 14 10.94 -0.57 42.24
C VAL A 14 12.18 -1.38 41.91
N GLY A 15 12.44 -2.45 42.68
CA GLY A 15 13.66 -3.27 42.65
C GLY A 15 13.97 -3.99 41.33
N TRP A 16 13.74 -3.38 40.17
CA TRP A 16 14.10 -3.88 38.86
C TRP A 16 15.61 -4.02 38.72
N MET A 17 16.44 -3.14 39.28
CA MET A 17 17.90 -3.26 39.16
C MET A 17 18.47 -4.46 39.95
N GLU A 18 17.97 -4.72 41.17
CA GLU A 18 18.37 -5.92 41.93
C GLU A 18 17.84 -7.22 41.31
N VAL A 19 16.64 -7.19 40.73
CA VAL A 19 16.09 -8.34 39.97
C VAL A 19 16.88 -8.58 38.68
N ILE A 20 17.39 -7.55 38.03
CA ILE A 20 18.20 -7.65 36.82
C ILE A 20 19.61 -8.22 37.11
N ASP A 21 20.22 -7.84 38.24
CA ASP A 21 21.55 -8.33 38.65
C ASP A 21 21.54 -9.79 39.16
N GLN A 22 20.39 -10.27 39.68
CA GLN A 22 20.24 -11.67 40.13
C GLN A 22 19.89 -12.66 39.01
N LEU A 23 19.62 -12.17 37.80
CA LEU A 23 19.29 -13.00 36.65
C LEU A 23 20.59 -13.50 35.99
N PRO A 24 20.78 -14.84 35.80
CA PRO A 24 21.96 -15.34 35.12
C PRO A 24 22.08 -14.69 33.73
N VAL A 25 23.30 -14.48 33.23
CA VAL A 25 23.58 -13.71 31.99
C VAL A 25 22.72 -14.16 30.79
N GLU A 26 22.34 -15.44 30.73
CA GLU A 26 21.43 -16.00 29.73
C GLU A 26 19.97 -15.51 29.83
N SER A 27 19.52 -15.14 31.02
CA SER A 27 18.20 -14.57 31.29
C SER A 27 18.16 -13.09 30.93
N LEU A 28 19.23 -12.36 31.23
CA LEU A 28 19.44 -10.98 30.80
C LEU A 28 19.47 -10.86 29.27
N ALA A 29 20.17 -11.80 28.61
CA ALA A 29 20.16 -11.93 27.15
C ALA A 29 18.77 -12.22 26.58
N ARG A 30 17.98 -13.12 27.22
CA ARG A 30 16.60 -13.40 26.81
C ARG A 30 15.66 -12.21 26.98
N VAL A 31 15.80 -11.45 28.07
CA VAL A 31 15.02 -10.22 28.30
C VAL A 31 15.40 -9.14 27.29
N PHE A 32 16.68 -8.96 27.00
CA PHE A 32 17.15 -8.02 25.98
C PHE A 32 16.65 -8.39 24.58
N VAL A 33 16.75 -9.67 24.19
CA VAL A 33 16.22 -10.17 22.92
C VAL A 33 14.71 -9.99 22.86
N GLY A 34 13.98 -10.29 23.94
CA GLY A 34 12.53 -10.03 24.04
C GLY A 34 12.18 -8.56 23.88
N GLY A 35 12.93 -7.65 24.51
CA GLY A 35 12.76 -6.20 24.39
C GLY A 35 13.03 -5.69 22.97
N VAL A 36 14.07 -6.18 22.31
CA VAL A 36 14.38 -5.84 20.91
C VAL A 36 13.29 -6.34 19.97
N VAL A 37 12.79 -7.56 20.17
CA VAL A 37 11.66 -8.11 19.39
C VAL A 37 10.41 -7.26 19.59
N LEU A 38 10.11 -6.84 20.83
CA LEU A 38 8.95 -6.02 21.16
C LEU A 38 9.06 -4.58 20.59
N LEU A 39 10.27 -4.02 20.56
CA LEU A 39 10.54 -2.71 19.93
C LEU A 39 10.43 -2.78 18.40
N ALA A 40 10.96 -3.82 17.78
CA ALA A 40 10.76 -4.09 16.35
C ALA A 40 9.25 -4.21 16.03
N TYR A 41 8.51 -4.84 16.95
CA TYR A 41 7.06 -4.99 16.88
C TYR A 41 6.27 -3.70 16.97
N LEU A 42 6.75 -2.69 17.68
CA LEU A 42 6.07 -1.39 17.76
C LEU A 42 6.47 -0.47 16.61
N THR A 43 7.71 -0.59 16.13
CA THR A 43 8.28 0.30 15.11
C THR A 43 7.88 -0.08 13.68
N ALA A 44 7.83 -1.37 13.32
CA ALA A 44 7.41 -1.80 11.99
C ALA A 44 5.96 -1.37 11.65
N PRO A 45 4.99 -1.54 12.56
CA PRO A 45 3.65 -0.98 12.48
C PRO A 45 3.58 0.54 12.19
N TYR A 46 4.32 1.32 12.98
CA TYR A 46 4.38 2.77 12.84
C TYR A 46 5.03 3.19 11.51
N LEU A 47 6.10 2.50 11.09
CA LEU A 47 6.76 2.73 9.82
C LEU A 47 5.82 2.46 8.65
N THR A 48 5.04 1.38 8.70
CA THR A 48 4.00 1.06 7.71
C THR A 48 2.96 2.16 7.65
N TYR A 49 2.40 2.61 8.79
CA TYR A 49 1.48 3.75 8.83
C TYR A 49 2.08 5.01 8.18
N TYR A 50 3.32 5.34 8.54
CA TYR A 50 4.01 6.50 7.99
C TYR A 50 4.16 6.40 6.47
N LEU A 51 4.63 5.27 5.96
CA LEU A 51 4.80 5.00 4.53
C LEU A 51 3.47 5.08 3.77
N VAL A 52 2.37 4.59 4.34
CA VAL A 52 1.03 4.67 3.71
C VAL A 52 0.49 6.10 3.69
N SER A 53 0.81 6.91 4.70
CA SER A 53 0.34 8.29 4.78
C SER A 53 1.04 9.23 3.78
N LEU A 54 2.26 8.88 3.33
CA LEU A 54 3.05 9.69 2.39
C LEU A 54 2.38 9.94 1.02
N PRO A 55 1.89 8.92 0.28
CA PRO A 55 1.22 9.15 -1.00
C PRO A 55 -0.08 9.96 -0.86
N LEU A 56 -0.80 9.82 0.25
CA LEU A 56 -2.03 10.60 0.50
C LEU A 56 -1.74 12.08 0.64
N ARG A 57 -0.73 12.43 1.44
CA ARG A 57 -0.28 13.82 1.60
C ARG A 57 0.15 14.44 0.26
N ARG A 58 0.76 13.66 -0.63
CA ARG A 58 1.13 14.13 -1.98
C ARG A 58 -0.09 14.38 -2.87
N ARG A 59 -1.08 13.47 -2.83
CA ARG A 59 -2.31 13.60 -3.61
C ARG A 59 -3.19 14.75 -3.13
N GLU A 60 -3.29 14.95 -1.82
CA GLU A 60 -4.02 16.09 -1.24
C GLU A 60 -3.42 17.42 -1.71
N ARG A 61 -2.08 17.55 -1.76
CA ARG A 61 -1.41 18.73 -2.32
C ARG A 61 -1.68 18.91 -3.81
N ALA A 62 -1.66 17.82 -4.57
CA ALA A 62 -2.00 17.84 -5.99
C ALA A 62 -3.45 18.28 -6.22
N SER A 63 -4.40 17.84 -5.39
CA SER A 63 -5.81 18.24 -5.49
C SER A 63 -5.96 19.74 -5.24
N ARG A 64 -5.34 20.26 -4.16
CA ARG A 64 -5.36 21.70 -3.86
C ARG A 64 -4.79 22.55 -4.99
N LEU A 65 -3.75 22.06 -5.67
CA LEU A 65 -3.21 22.72 -6.86
C LEU A 65 -4.27 22.83 -7.98
N LEU A 66 -4.98 21.74 -8.28
CA LEU A 66 -6.02 21.76 -9.30
C LEU A 66 -7.16 22.70 -8.92
N ASP A 67 -7.48 22.80 -7.63
CA ASP A 67 -8.49 23.73 -7.12
C ASP A 67 -8.07 25.19 -7.37
N VAL A 68 -6.81 25.52 -7.12
CA VAL A 68 -6.24 26.83 -7.44
C VAL A 68 -6.25 27.12 -8.93
N VAL A 69 -5.85 26.16 -9.76
CA VAL A 69 -5.91 26.29 -11.23
C VAL A 69 -7.36 26.53 -11.68
N GLN A 70 -8.33 25.80 -11.12
CA GLN A 70 -9.73 25.96 -11.50
C GLN A 70 -10.26 27.35 -11.12
N GLU A 71 -9.93 27.79 -9.91
CA GLU A 71 -10.40 29.07 -9.40
C GLU A 71 -9.81 30.23 -10.21
N GLY A 72 -8.53 30.13 -10.61
CA GLY A 72 -7.90 31.08 -11.55
C GLY A 72 -8.59 31.11 -12.91
N LEU A 73 -8.87 29.95 -13.49
CA LEU A 73 -9.59 29.84 -14.77
C LEU A 73 -11.01 30.41 -14.69
N LYS A 74 -11.75 30.15 -13.61
CA LYS A 74 -13.10 30.71 -13.39
C LYS A 74 -13.10 32.24 -13.30
N ARG A 75 -12.01 32.81 -12.75
CA ARG A 75 -11.81 34.27 -12.67
C ARG A 75 -11.34 34.88 -13.99
N GLY A 76 -11.13 34.08 -15.03
CA GLY A 76 -10.58 34.54 -16.30
C GLY A 76 -9.12 35.01 -16.21
N GLN A 77 -8.44 34.69 -15.10
CA GLN A 77 -7.03 35.04 -14.92
C GLN A 77 -6.15 34.01 -15.64
N GLY A 78 -5.04 34.49 -16.21
CA GLY A 78 -4.00 33.60 -16.72
C GLY A 78 -3.42 32.76 -15.58
N ILE A 79 -3.15 31.48 -15.85
CA ILE A 79 -2.64 30.52 -14.84
C ILE A 79 -1.41 31.06 -14.11
N GLU A 80 -0.52 31.75 -14.82
CA GLU A 80 0.69 32.37 -14.25
C GLU A 80 0.38 33.43 -13.18
N MET A 81 -0.67 34.23 -13.37
CA MET A 81 -1.07 35.29 -12.44
C MET A 81 -1.65 34.69 -11.16
N THR A 82 -2.49 33.66 -11.29
CA THR A 82 -3.05 32.93 -10.15
C THR A 82 -1.95 32.27 -9.30
N PHE A 83 -0.92 31.69 -9.93
CA PHE A 83 0.21 31.12 -9.20
C PHE A 83 1.02 32.18 -8.45
N ARG A 84 1.20 33.38 -9.01
CA ARG A 84 1.87 34.50 -8.32
C ARG A 84 1.06 35.02 -7.14
N GLU A 85 -0.25 35.21 -7.31
CA GLU A 85 -1.14 35.66 -6.21
C GLU A 85 -1.13 34.68 -5.04
N VAL A 86 -1.23 33.38 -5.32
CA VAL A 86 -1.20 32.35 -4.27
C VAL A 86 0.18 32.23 -3.61
N ALA A 87 1.26 32.40 -4.38
CA ALA A 87 2.61 32.43 -3.82
C ALA A 87 2.88 33.68 -2.97
N ALA A 88 2.32 34.84 -3.35
CA ALA A 88 2.44 36.09 -2.60
C ALA A 88 1.70 36.05 -1.26
N CYS A 89 0.62 35.26 -1.15
CA CYS A 89 -0.07 35.01 0.11
C CYS A 89 0.78 34.22 1.13
N GLY A 90 1.90 33.62 0.73
CA GLY A 90 2.83 32.96 1.66
C GLY A 90 2.28 31.69 2.33
N ASP A 91 1.20 31.09 1.80
CA ASP A 91 0.61 29.92 2.42
C ASP A 91 1.51 28.67 2.27
N HIS A 92 2.18 28.30 3.36
CA HIS A 92 3.03 27.11 3.44
C HIS A 92 2.25 25.79 3.30
N SER A 93 0.92 25.80 3.29
CA SER A 93 0.08 24.61 3.17
C SER A 93 0.29 23.84 1.84
N MET A 94 0.72 24.53 0.79
CA MET A 94 1.06 23.98 -0.54
C MET A 94 2.49 23.39 -0.60
N GLY A 95 3.33 23.74 0.37
CA GLY A 95 4.70 23.28 0.53
C GLY A 95 5.73 23.98 -0.38
N ILE A 96 7.00 23.81 -0.04
CA ILE A 96 8.16 24.49 -0.67
C ILE A 96 8.24 24.28 -2.20
N ARG A 97 7.71 23.15 -2.71
CA ARG A 97 7.75 22.84 -4.15
C ARG A 97 6.82 23.73 -4.96
N PHE A 98 5.67 24.13 -4.42
CA PHE A 98 4.75 25.06 -5.07
C PHE A 98 5.40 26.43 -5.27
N GLY A 99 6.10 26.92 -4.23
CA GLY A 99 6.86 28.17 -4.30
C GLY A 99 7.89 28.19 -5.44
N ARG A 100 8.62 27.09 -5.65
CA ARG A 100 9.58 26.98 -6.77
C ARG A 100 8.90 27.00 -8.15
N VAL A 101 7.70 26.43 -8.28
CA VAL A 101 6.94 26.48 -9.54
C VAL A 101 6.48 27.91 -9.80
N ALA A 102 5.93 28.58 -8.78
CA ALA A 102 5.48 29.96 -8.90
C ALA A 102 6.63 30.94 -9.19
N GLU A 103 7.80 30.74 -8.58
CA GLU A 103 9.02 31.53 -8.85
C GLU A 103 9.49 31.37 -10.30
N ARG A 104 9.44 30.15 -10.84
CA ARG A 104 9.78 29.89 -12.25
C ARG A 104 8.78 30.51 -13.23
N LEU A 105 7.48 30.44 -12.92
CA LEU A 105 6.45 31.14 -13.70
C LEU A 105 6.58 32.67 -13.59
N ALA A 106 7.08 33.18 -12.46
CA ALA A 106 7.42 34.60 -12.30
C ALA A 106 8.63 35.00 -13.14
N SER A 107 9.60 34.11 -13.33
CA SER A 107 10.76 34.32 -14.20
C SER A 107 10.46 34.26 -15.71
N GLY A 108 9.20 34.02 -16.10
CA GLY A 108 8.76 34.01 -17.50
C GLY A 108 8.91 32.67 -18.23
N VAL A 109 9.16 31.58 -17.49
CA VAL A 109 9.21 30.22 -18.06
C VAL A 109 7.79 29.73 -18.34
N SER A 110 7.61 28.98 -19.45
CA SER A 110 6.29 28.46 -19.83
C SER A 110 5.74 27.47 -18.80
N PHE A 111 4.41 27.40 -18.66
CA PHE A 111 3.73 26.49 -17.72
C PHE A 111 4.17 25.02 -17.82
N PRO A 112 4.30 24.42 -19.03
CA PRO A 112 4.80 23.06 -19.16
C PRO A 112 6.23 22.87 -18.65
N GLU A 113 7.14 23.77 -19.00
CA GLU A 113 8.56 23.69 -18.60
C GLU A 113 8.73 23.90 -17.08
N ALA A 114 7.95 24.79 -16.49
CA ALA A 114 7.95 25.02 -15.04
C ALA A 114 7.49 23.78 -14.27
N LEU A 115 6.49 23.06 -14.82
CA LEU A 115 5.94 21.85 -14.24
C LEU A 115 6.91 20.67 -14.36
N GLU A 116 7.47 20.45 -15.56
CA GLU A 116 8.46 19.39 -15.83
C GLU A 116 9.74 19.56 -14.99
N ALA A 117 10.18 20.81 -14.81
CA ALA A 117 11.34 21.11 -13.97
C ALA A 117 11.06 20.90 -12.47
N SER A 118 9.79 20.78 -12.05
CA SER A 118 9.37 20.57 -10.66
C SER A 118 9.26 19.07 -10.33
N LEU A 119 10.42 18.43 -10.14
CA LEU A 119 10.53 17.00 -9.85
C LEU A 119 9.51 16.52 -8.78
N ASN A 120 8.55 15.70 -9.23
CA ASN A 120 7.60 14.97 -8.39
C ASN A 120 6.67 15.82 -7.52
N TYR A 121 6.23 16.99 -7.99
CA TYR A 121 5.16 17.73 -7.31
C TYR A 121 3.78 17.09 -7.60
N LEU A 122 3.48 16.85 -8.87
CA LEU A 122 2.28 16.15 -9.32
C LEU A 122 2.59 14.68 -9.65
N PRO A 123 1.57 13.79 -9.64
CA PRO A 123 1.67 12.51 -10.31
C PRO A 123 1.93 12.74 -11.82
N PRO A 124 2.80 11.94 -12.46
CA PRO A 124 3.22 12.16 -13.85
C PRO A 124 2.05 12.13 -14.84
N GLN A 125 0.99 11.40 -14.50
CA GLN A 125 -0.23 11.29 -15.30
C GLN A 125 -1.00 12.63 -15.34
N VAL A 126 -1.15 13.28 -14.19
CA VAL A 126 -1.85 14.57 -14.05
C VAL A 126 -1.04 15.69 -14.69
N GLU A 127 0.28 15.65 -14.53
CA GLU A 127 1.22 16.59 -15.15
C GLU A 127 1.12 16.57 -16.68
N ARG A 128 1.27 15.40 -17.30
CA ARG A 128 1.16 15.26 -18.77
C ARG A 128 -0.19 15.72 -19.29
N MET A 129 -1.25 15.46 -18.53
CA MET A 129 -2.60 15.89 -18.91
C MET A 129 -2.75 17.41 -18.87
N LEU A 130 -2.26 18.05 -17.81
CA LEU A 130 -2.24 19.52 -17.73
C LEU A 130 -1.41 20.14 -18.85
N VAL A 131 -0.27 19.53 -19.20
CA VAL A 131 0.57 19.96 -20.33
C VAL A 131 -0.17 19.79 -21.66
N ALA A 132 -0.86 18.67 -21.87
CA ALA A 132 -1.67 18.45 -23.07
C ALA A 132 -2.81 19.47 -23.16
N GLY A 133 -3.55 19.70 -22.07
CA GLY A 133 -4.60 20.72 -22.00
C GLY A 133 -4.09 22.14 -22.23
N TRP A 134 -2.86 22.44 -21.79
CA TRP A 134 -2.20 23.72 -22.05
C TRP A 134 -1.84 23.89 -23.52
N ARG A 135 -1.26 22.87 -24.15
CA ARG A 135 -0.93 22.89 -25.60
C ARG A 135 -2.16 23.04 -26.49
N LEU A 136 -3.30 22.53 -26.04
CA LEU A 136 -4.59 22.64 -26.72
C LEU A 136 -5.32 23.96 -26.43
N GLY A 137 -4.80 24.80 -25.52
CA GLY A 137 -5.39 26.09 -25.16
C GLY A 137 -6.64 26.02 -24.27
N ASP A 138 -7.07 24.84 -23.85
CA ASP A 138 -8.25 24.64 -22.99
C ASP A 138 -7.95 23.66 -21.84
N VAL A 139 -7.21 24.16 -20.85
CA VAL A 139 -6.89 23.43 -19.61
C VAL A 139 -8.17 23.12 -18.81
N GLY A 140 -9.21 23.94 -18.97
CA GLY A 140 -10.49 23.80 -18.26
C GLY A 140 -11.17 22.46 -18.57
N ARG A 141 -11.07 21.97 -19.81
CA ARG A 141 -11.63 20.66 -20.22
C ARG A 141 -10.94 19.46 -19.59
N VAL A 142 -9.64 19.58 -19.29
CA VAL A 142 -8.83 18.47 -18.77
C VAL A 142 -8.87 18.40 -17.24
N LEU A 143 -9.21 19.50 -16.58
CA LEU A 143 -9.23 19.64 -15.13
C LEU A 143 -10.19 18.69 -14.38
N PRO A 144 -11.43 18.44 -14.85
CA PRO A 144 -12.31 17.45 -14.25
C PRO A 144 -11.69 16.04 -14.24
N VAL A 145 -10.88 15.72 -15.24
CA VAL A 145 -10.23 14.40 -15.34
C VAL A 145 -9.00 14.33 -14.46
N CYS A 146 -8.22 15.42 -14.35
CA CYS A 146 -7.16 15.51 -13.36
C CYS A 146 -7.72 15.27 -11.95
N ARG A 147 -8.92 15.81 -11.66
CA ARG A 147 -9.60 15.61 -10.38
C ARG A 147 -10.11 14.19 -10.19
N ARG A 148 -10.74 13.58 -11.20
CA ARG A 148 -11.22 12.18 -11.11
C ARG A 148 -10.07 11.21 -10.81
N LEU A 149 -8.91 11.40 -11.45
CA LEU A 149 -7.69 10.63 -11.18
C LEU A 149 -7.17 10.78 -9.74
N LEU A 150 -7.32 11.97 -9.13
CA LEU A 150 -6.88 12.22 -7.76
C LEU A 150 -7.92 11.81 -6.70
N GLY A 151 -9.22 11.94 -7.01
CA GLY A 151 -10.35 11.75 -6.09
C GLY A 151 -10.69 10.29 -5.78
N ASP A 152 -10.71 9.42 -6.79
CA ASP A 152 -11.06 7.99 -6.62
C ASP A 152 -10.13 7.26 -5.65
N ALA A 153 -8.89 7.75 -5.54
CA ALA A 153 -7.86 7.07 -4.80
C ALA A 153 -7.77 7.48 -3.32
N GLY A 154 -8.40 8.57 -2.88
CA GLY A 154 -8.34 9.06 -1.48
C GLY A 154 -9.39 8.43 -0.55
N SER A 155 -10.60 8.20 -1.05
CA SER A 155 -11.69 7.53 -0.31
C SER A 155 -11.39 6.05 -0.08
N GLN A 156 -11.01 5.35 -1.16
CA GLN A 156 -10.75 3.91 -1.13
C GLN A 156 -9.50 3.56 -0.30
N THR A 157 -8.46 4.39 -0.34
CA THR A 157 -7.26 4.16 0.47
C THR A 157 -7.47 4.44 1.94
N ARG A 158 -8.34 5.38 2.34
CA ARG A 158 -8.68 5.63 3.76
C ARG A 158 -9.48 4.48 4.35
N ALA A 159 -10.43 3.92 3.60
CA ALA A 159 -11.14 2.71 4.00
C ALA A 159 -10.18 1.52 4.11
N ALA A 160 -9.37 1.27 3.07
CA ALA A 160 -8.37 0.20 3.08
C ALA A 160 -7.31 0.38 4.18
N LEU A 161 -6.90 1.61 4.48
CA LEU A 161 -5.98 1.96 5.57
C LEU A 161 -6.51 1.56 6.92
N ASN A 162 -7.78 1.87 7.22
CA ASN A 162 -8.35 1.56 8.53
C ASN A 162 -8.43 0.04 8.75
N TYR A 163 -8.84 -0.72 7.72
CA TYR A 163 -8.84 -2.18 7.78
C TYR A 163 -7.42 -2.77 7.85
N LEU A 164 -6.48 -2.21 7.08
CA LEU A 164 -5.09 -2.66 7.06
C LEU A 164 -4.36 -2.32 8.37
N LEU A 165 -4.62 -1.15 8.97
CA LEU A 165 -4.08 -0.82 10.29
C LEU A 165 -4.65 -1.74 11.37
N LEU A 166 -5.96 -1.99 11.39
CA LEU A 166 -6.52 -2.90 12.38
C LEU A 166 -5.91 -4.31 12.27
N LEU A 167 -5.68 -4.78 11.04
CA LEU A 167 -5.08 -6.08 10.79
C LEU A 167 -3.59 -6.13 11.16
N VAL A 168 -2.78 -5.17 10.69
CA VAL A 168 -1.32 -5.12 10.86
C VAL A 168 -0.90 -4.65 12.25
N MET A 169 -1.63 -3.72 12.87
CA MET A 169 -1.32 -3.25 14.23
C MET A 169 -1.98 -4.12 15.31
N GLY A 170 -3.11 -4.76 15.00
CA GLY A 170 -3.93 -5.47 15.99
C GLY A 170 -3.73 -6.98 15.93
N ILE A 171 -4.25 -7.62 14.89
CA ILE A 171 -4.42 -9.09 14.88
C ILE A 171 -3.11 -9.82 14.56
N LEU A 172 -2.40 -9.38 13.52
CA LEU A 172 -1.15 -9.99 13.08
C LEU A 172 -0.07 -10.01 14.19
N PRO A 173 0.08 -8.93 14.99
CA PRO A 173 1.09 -8.93 16.04
C PRO A 173 0.71 -9.77 17.27
N VAL A 174 -0.56 -10.01 17.57
CA VAL A 174 -0.90 -10.69 18.83
C VAL A 174 -0.38 -12.13 18.87
N LEU A 175 -0.40 -12.86 17.75
CA LEU A 175 -0.02 -14.27 17.74
C LEU A 175 1.48 -14.51 18.02
N PRO A 176 2.44 -13.94 17.26
CA PRO A 176 3.86 -14.17 17.53
C PRO A 176 4.26 -13.68 18.92
N LEU A 177 3.63 -12.62 19.42
CA LEU A 177 3.84 -12.10 20.77
C LEU A 177 3.41 -13.14 21.83
N VAL A 178 2.18 -13.65 21.73
CA VAL A 178 1.64 -14.64 22.68
C VAL A 178 2.48 -15.92 22.66
N VAL A 179 2.78 -16.46 21.47
CA VAL A 179 3.61 -17.67 21.35
C VAL A 179 5.03 -17.43 21.87
N GLY A 180 5.61 -16.26 21.57
CA GLY A 180 6.93 -15.88 22.07
C GLY A 180 6.97 -15.77 23.60
N VAL A 181 5.97 -15.14 24.22
CA VAL A 181 5.86 -15.05 25.68
C VAL A 181 5.71 -16.44 26.30
N LEU A 182 4.86 -17.30 25.73
CA LEU A 182 4.65 -18.66 26.21
C LEU A 182 5.95 -19.48 26.14
N GLN A 183 6.72 -19.39 25.05
CA GLN A 183 8.01 -20.09 24.95
C GLN A 183 9.10 -19.53 25.87
N ILE A 184 9.21 -18.21 26.02
CA ILE A 184 10.28 -17.58 26.80
C ILE A 184 10.02 -17.66 28.30
N TRP A 185 8.77 -17.55 28.74
CA TRP A 185 8.40 -17.44 30.16
C TRP A 185 7.71 -18.68 30.72
N VAL A 186 6.75 -19.26 29.99
CA VAL A 186 5.89 -20.34 30.50
C VAL A 186 6.55 -21.71 30.32
N LEU A 187 7.08 -21.98 29.12
CA LEU A 187 7.76 -23.24 28.83
C LEU A 187 8.93 -23.57 29.77
N PRO A 188 9.84 -22.65 30.14
CA PRO A 188 10.91 -22.99 31.09
C PRO A 188 10.38 -23.34 32.48
N ARG A 189 9.25 -22.76 32.91
CA ARG A 189 8.61 -23.12 34.18
C ARG A 189 8.05 -24.54 34.13
N PHE A 190 7.45 -24.94 33.01
CA PHE A 190 7.03 -26.32 32.81
C PHE A 190 8.20 -27.30 32.78
N LYS A 191 9.34 -26.92 32.17
CA LYS A 191 10.56 -27.73 32.21
C LYS A 191 11.12 -27.90 33.63
N MET A 192 11.08 -26.85 34.45
CA MET A 192 11.51 -26.93 35.85
C MET A 192 10.63 -27.91 36.63
N ILE A 193 9.31 -27.80 36.52
CA ILE A 193 8.36 -28.73 37.16
C ILE A 193 8.61 -30.17 36.70
N HIS A 194 8.83 -30.38 35.39
CA HIS A 194 9.16 -31.70 34.85
C HIS A 194 10.50 -32.23 35.37
N ALA A 195 11.53 -31.39 35.46
CA ALA A 195 12.84 -31.78 36.00
C ALA A 195 12.77 -32.17 37.48
N ASP A 196 11.92 -31.49 38.26
CA ASP A 196 11.68 -31.79 39.67
C ASP A 196 10.88 -33.11 39.87
N LEU A 197 10.09 -33.52 38.87
CA LEU A 197 9.30 -34.76 38.88
C LEU A 197 10.04 -35.96 38.25
N ALA A 198 11.06 -35.71 37.42
CA ALA A 198 11.90 -36.73 36.79
C ALA A 198 12.57 -37.79 37.71
N PRO A 199 12.78 -37.58 39.03
CA PRO A 199 13.29 -38.64 39.91
C PRO A 199 12.33 -39.84 40.12
N LEU A 200 11.07 -39.77 39.66
CA LEU A 200 10.02 -40.75 39.96
C LEU A 200 9.87 -41.88 38.91
N GLY A 201 10.63 -41.90 37.81
CA GLY A 201 10.78 -43.13 37.01
C GLY A 201 11.20 -42.93 35.54
N PRO A 202 11.78 -43.98 34.89
CA PRO A 202 12.51 -43.83 33.62
C PRO A 202 11.64 -43.93 32.34
N GLU A 203 10.31 -44.07 32.45
CA GLU A 203 9.46 -44.40 31.30
C GLU A 203 8.43 -43.33 30.92
N ALA A 204 8.41 -42.16 31.56
CA ALA A 204 7.58 -41.01 31.12
C ALA A 204 8.12 -40.32 29.83
N HIS A 205 8.94 -41.02 29.04
CA HIS A 205 9.70 -40.50 27.90
C HIS A 205 8.89 -40.48 26.58
N GLY A 206 7.58 -40.26 26.64
CA GLY A 206 6.69 -40.61 25.54
C GLY A 206 5.73 -39.55 24.98
N VAL A 207 5.81 -38.24 25.28
CA VAL A 207 5.01 -37.24 24.51
C VAL A 207 5.63 -35.81 24.56
N PRO A 208 5.31 -34.88 23.63
CA PRO A 208 6.24 -34.31 22.68
C PRO A 208 6.66 -32.88 23.07
N PHE A 209 7.52 -32.74 24.08
CA PHE A 209 8.16 -31.44 24.38
C PHE A 209 8.84 -30.83 23.13
N GLY A 210 9.29 -31.66 22.19
CA GLY A 210 9.91 -31.22 20.94
C GLY A 210 9.04 -30.32 20.06
N ILE A 211 7.70 -30.49 20.08
CA ILE A 211 6.79 -29.64 19.28
C ILE A 211 6.65 -28.26 19.94
N LEU A 212 6.49 -28.23 21.26
CA LEU A 212 6.32 -26.99 22.03
C LEU A 212 7.63 -26.18 22.13
N GLU A 213 8.77 -26.87 22.14
CA GLU A 213 10.12 -26.29 22.04
C GLU A 213 10.55 -25.95 20.62
N SER A 214 9.79 -26.39 19.61
CA SER A 214 10.18 -26.18 18.22
C SER A 214 10.30 -24.69 17.94
N ARG A 215 11.46 -24.27 17.42
CA ARG A 215 11.67 -22.90 16.94
C ARG A 215 10.71 -22.55 15.80
N LEU A 216 10.23 -23.57 15.10
CA LEU A 216 9.24 -23.45 14.02
C LEU A 216 7.93 -22.83 14.50
N LEU A 217 7.51 -23.08 15.75
CA LEU A 217 6.27 -22.52 16.31
C LEU A 217 6.30 -20.98 16.38
N VAL A 218 7.49 -20.38 16.54
CA VAL A 218 7.70 -18.92 16.53
C VAL A 218 8.09 -18.43 15.15
N LEU A 219 8.97 -19.16 14.44
CA LEU A 219 9.46 -18.76 13.12
C LEU A 219 8.36 -18.73 12.07
N ILE A 220 7.35 -19.61 12.12
CA ILE A 220 6.25 -19.62 11.16
C ILE A 220 5.39 -18.35 11.30
N PRO A 221 4.82 -18.00 12.47
CA PRO A 221 4.07 -16.76 12.65
C PRO A 221 4.89 -15.49 12.36
N VAL A 222 6.16 -15.44 12.82
CA VAL A 222 7.04 -14.30 12.56
C VAL A 222 7.38 -14.19 11.06
N GLY A 223 7.62 -15.32 10.39
CA GLY A 223 7.87 -15.36 8.95
C GLY A 223 6.66 -14.94 8.14
N VAL A 224 5.47 -15.39 8.50
CA VAL A 224 4.20 -14.98 7.87
C VAL A 224 3.96 -13.48 8.07
N MET A 225 4.18 -12.96 9.28
CA MET A 225 4.12 -11.53 9.56
C MET A 225 5.13 -10.75 8.73
N ALA A 226 6.39 -11.17 8.70
CA ALA A 226 7.44 -10.50 7.93
C ALA A 226 7.17 -10.51 6.42
N VAL A 227 6.65 -11.62 5.88
CA VAL A 227 6.22 -11.71 4.47
C VAL A 227 5.04 -10.80 4.21
N PHE A 228 4.07 -10.74 5.13
CA PHE A 228 2.92 -9.85 5.01
C PHE A 228 3.35 -8.39 5.03
N ASP A 229 4.19 -7.99 5.99
CA ASP A 229 4.74 -6.64 6.10
C ASP A 229 5.57 -6.29 4.87
N LEU A 230 6.36 -7.23 4.35
CA LEU A 230 7.11 -7.04 3.10
C LEU A 230 6.16 -6.86 1.90
N CYS A 231 5.08 -7.63 1.81
CA CYS A 231 4.06 -7.49 0.77
C CYS A 231 3.35 -6.13 0.85
N VAL A 232 3.02 -5.69 2.06
CA VAL A 232 2.42 -4.37 2.33
C VAL A 232 3.41 -3.27 1.93
N VAL A 233 4.64 -3.32 2.42
CA VAL A 233 5.70 -2.36 2.10
C VAL A 233 5.97 -2.33 0.60
N THR A 234 6.06 -3.46 -0.09
CA THR A 234 6.28 -3.49 -1.55
C THR A 234 5.08 -2.98 -2.35
N TYR A 235 3.86 -3.29 -1.92
CA TYR A 235 2.63 -2.75 -2.52
C TYR A 235 2.56 -1.22 -2.38
N LEU A 236 2.87 -0.69 -1.19
CA LEU A 236 2.76 0.72 -0.85
C LEU A 236 3.95 1.56 -1.29
N ALA A 237 5.17 1.02 -1.16
CA ALA A 237 6.40 1.66 -1.60
C ALA A 237 6.64 1.53 -3.11
N GLY A 238 5.69 0.98 -3.87
CA GLY A 238 5.74 0.89 -5.33
C GLY A 238 6.32 2.16 -6.02
N PRO A 239 5.91 3.39 -5.67
CA PRO A 239 6.47 4.61 -6.26
C PRO A 239 7.91 4.95 -5.82
N TRP A 240 8.32 4.52 -4.62
CA TRP A 240 9.66 4.77 -4.07
C TRP A 240 10.66 3.69 -4.53
N ILE A 241 10.27 2.41 -4.46
CA ILE A 241 11.04 1.27 -4.99
C ILE A 241 11.26 1.44 -6.50
N ARG A 242 10.24 1.87 -7.27
CA ARG A 242 10.41 2.16 -8.70
C ARG A 242 11.45 3.23 -8.99
N ARG A 243 11.64 4.21 -8.10
CA ARG A 243 12.69 5.25 -8.24
C ARG A 243 14.06 4.73 -7.86
N LEU A 244 14.15 3.86 -6.85
CA LEU A 244 15.41 3.27 -6.41
C LEU A 244 15.93 2.21 -7.41
N VAL A 245 15.01 1.50 -8.07
CA VAL A 245 15.30 0.38 -8.98
C VAL A 245 15.34 0.84 -10.47
N GLN A 246 15.20 2.14 -10.73
CA GLN A 246 15.09 2.69 -12.10
C GLN A 246 16.26 2.42 -13.05
N PRO A 247 17.52 2.14 -12.62
CA PRO A 247 18.55 1.70 -13.56
C PRO A 247 18.46 0.21 -13.96
N ARG A 248 17.65 -0.60 -13.26
CA ARG A 248 17.63 -2.08 -13.42
C ARG A 248 16.24 -2.65 -13.18
N ALA A 249 15.25 -2.09 -13.89
CA ALA A 249 13.85 -2.47 -13.75
C ALA A 249 13.64 -3.98 -13.96
N TRP A 250 13.30 -4.69 -12.88
CA TRP A 250 12.75 -6.04 -12.99
C TRP A 250 11.30 -5.94 -13.50
N PRO A 251 10.98 -6.49 -14.69
CA PRO A 251 9.61 -6.49 -15.24
C PRO A 251 8.61 -7.26 -14.37
N LEU A 252 9.09 -7.97 -13.35
CA LEU A 252 8.29 -8.75 -12.40
C LEU A 252 7.22 -7.91 -11.69
N PHE A 253 7.53 -6.70 -11.22
CA PHE A 253 6.54 -5.89 -10.50
C PHE A 253 5.40 -5.41 -11.39
N ASP A 254 5.69 -5.03 -12.65
CA ASP A 254 4.67 -4.62 -13.62
C ASP A 254 3.86 -5.82 -14.13
N TRP A 255 4.52 -6.98 -14.27
CA TRP A 255 3.87 -8.24 -14.59
C TRP A 255 2.94 -8.72 -13.48
N ILE A 256 3.39 -8.73 -12.22
CA ILE A 256 2.55 -9.05 -11.05
C ILE A 256 1.37 -8.08 -10.96
N ALA A 257 1.60 -6.79 -11.20
CA ALA A 257 0.53 -5.79 -11.21
C ALA A 257 -0.53 -6.07 -12.29
N CYS A 258 -0.13 -6.61 -13.45
CA CYS A 258 -1.05 -7.05 -14.50
C CYS A 258 -1.72 -8.40 -14.20
N ALA A 259 -1.05 -9.30 -13.49
CA ALA A 259 -1.61 -10.61 -13.12
C ALA A 259 -2.75 -10.49 -12.10
N ILE A 260 -2.70 -9.46 -11.25
CA ILE A 260 -3.73 -9.19 -10.24
C ILE A 260 -5.03 -8.67 -10.91
N PRO A 261 -6.16 -9.40 -10.81
CA PRO A 261 -7.39 -9.07 -11.57
C PRO A 261 -7.96 -7.67 -11.31
N TRP A 262 -8.01 -7.23 -10.05
CA TRP A 262 -8.57 -5.92 -9.70
C TRP A 262 -7.66 -4.77 -10.16
N ARG A 263 -6.34 -4.97 -10.18
CA ARG A 263 -5.38 -3.97 -10.68
C ARG A 263 -5.47 -3.83 -12.20
N TRP A 264 -5.62 -4.95 -12.90
CA TRP A 264 -5.90 -4.93 -14.34
C TRP A 264 -7.17 -4.13 -14.65
N LYS A 265 -8.28 -4.41 -13.95
CA LYS A 265 -9.54 -3.67 -14.14
C LYS A 265 -9.43 -2.18 -13.85
N ARG A 266 -8.69 -1.79 -12.81
CA ARG A 266 -8.39 -0.37 -12.52
C ARG A 266 -7.57 0.27 -13.63
N MET A 267 -6.53 -0.41 -14.13
CA MET A 267 -5.72 0.10 -15.25
C MET A 267 -6.56 0.24 -16.53
N GLN A 268 -7.45 -0.71 -16.81
CA GLN A 268 -8.38 -0.65 -17.94
C GLN A 268 -9.37 0.51 -17.77
N ARG A 269 -9.96 0.69 -16.58
CA ARG A 269 -10.82 1.83 -16.25
C ARG A 269 -10.10 3.16 -16.48
N ASP A 270 -8.90 3.31 -15.94
CA ASP A 270 -8.11 4.54 -16.05
C ASP A 270 -7.74 4.83 -17.51
N PHE A 271 -7.27 3.81 -18.24
CA PHE A 271 -6.97 3.92 -19.67
C PHE A 271 -8.19 4.34 -20.49
N CYS A 272 -9.33 3.65 -20.31
CA CYS A 272 -10.53 3.91 -21.11
C CYS A 272 -11.16 5.26 -20.76
N GLY A 273 -11.16 5.64 -19.48
CA GLY A 273 -11.63 6.95 -19.04
C GLY A 273 -10.79 8.08 -19.61
N LEU A 274 -9.46 7.92 -19.64
CA LEU A 274 -8.55 8.90 -20.25
C LEU A 274 -8.71 8.96 -21.77
N LEU A 275 -8.75 7.81 -22.44
CA LEU A 275 -8.96 7.73 -23.88
C LEU A 275 -10.27 8.41 -24.29
N ALA A 276 -11.37 8.08 -23.61
CA ALA A 276 -12.68 8.65 -23.89
C ALA A 276 -12.70 10.17 -23.74
N LEU A 277 -12.08 10.70 -22.68
CA LEU A 277 -11.98 12.14 -22.52
C LEU A 277 -11.13 12.80 -23.61
N MET A 278 -9.98 12.21 -23.94
CA MET A 278 -9.10 12.79 -24.97
C MET A 278 -9.78 12.82 -26.34
N LEU A 279 -10.55 11.79 -26.67
CA LEU A 279 -11.36 11.78 -27.89
C LEU A 279 -12.48 12.83 -27.84
N ASP A 280 -13.16 13.01 -26.70
CA ASP A 280 -14.16 14.07 -26.52
C ASP A 280 -13.56 15.48 -26.59
N ALA A 281 -12.30 15.64 -26.17
CA ALA A 281 -11.55 16.87 -26.29
C ALA A 281 -11.09 17.15 -27.73
N GLY A 282 -11.29 16.22 -28.67
CA GLY A 282 -10.96 16.38 -30.08
C GLY A 282 -9.51 16.05 -30.43
N LEU A 283 -8.77 15.36 -29.56
CA LEU A 283 -7.42 14.89 -29.90
C LEU A 283 -7.50 13.82 -30.99
N THR A 284 -6.43 13.73 -31.78
CA THR A 284 -6.27 12.63 -32.75
C THR A 284 -6.18 11.28 -32.03
N GLU A 285 -6.64 10.20 -32.67
CA GLU A 285 -6.66 8.86 -32.06
C GLU A 285 -5.28 8.42 -31.55
N THR A 286 -4.21 8.75 -32.28
CA THR A 286 -2.82 8.42 -31.92
C THR A 286 -2.33 9.22 -30.72
N GLU A 287 -2.62 10.52 -30.64
CA GLU A 287 -2.27 11.37 -29.50
C GLU A 287 -3.07 10.99 -28.25
N ALA A 288 -4.36 10.71 -28.41
CA ALA A 288 -5.23 10.25 -27.33
C ALA A 288 -4.74 8.92 -26.74
N LEU A 289 -4.35 7.96 -27.60
CA LEU A 289 -3.79 6.67 -27.17
C LEU A 289 -2.46 6.83 -26.43
N LYS A 290 -1.54 7.66 -26.96
CA LYS A 290 -0.25 7.94 -26.32
C LYS A 290 -0.45 8.58 -24.95
N ALA A 291 -1.32 9.60 -24.86
CA ALA A 291 -1.64 10.27 -23.61
C ALA A 291 -2.32 9.33 -22.58
N ALA A 292 -3.26 8.49 -23.03
CA ALA A 292 -3.92 7.52 -22.17
C ALA A 292 -2.97 6.41 -21.67
N ALA A 293 -2.05 5.94 -22.53
CA ALA A 293 -1.02 4.96 -22.15
C ALA A 293 -0.01 5.53 -21.15
N ASP A 294 0.39 6.78 -21.34
CA ASP A 294 1.22 7.51 -20.38
C ASP A 294 0.48 7.75 -19.06
N GLY A 295 -0.85 7.89 -19.14
CA GLY A 295 -1.76 7.89 -18.02
C GLY A 295 -1.79 6.59 -17.22
N VAL A 296 -1.30 5.46 -17.74
CA VAL A 296 -1.24 4.18 -17.04
C VAL A 296 0.23 3.77 -16.85
N SER A 297 0.76 3.95 -15.65
CA SER A 297 2.19 3.76 -15.33
C SER A 297 2.60 2.28 -15.20
N ASN A 298 2.32 1.45 -16.21
CA ASN A 298 2.68 0.03 -16.25
C ASN A 298 3.34 -0.32 -17.59
N LEU A 299 4.58 -0.84 -17.56
CA LEU A 299 5.34 -1.12 -18.78
C LEU A 299 4.72 -2.22 -19.65
N VAL A 300 4.09 -3.23 -19.04
CA VAL A 300 3.40 -4.31 -19.77
C VAL A 300 2.16 -3.76 -20.47
N PHE A 301 1.39 -2.91 -19.80
CA PHE A 301 0.24 -2.25 -20.41
C PHE A 301 0.67 -1.30 -21.54
N GLN A 302 1.69 -0.48 -21.31
CA GLN A 302 2.26 0.39 -22.34
C GLN A 302 2.81 -0.38 -23.54
N ALA A 303 3.41 -1.55 -23.34
CA ALA A 303 3.87 -2.40 -24.44
C ALA A 303 2.70 -2.88 -25.32
N ARG A 304 1.52 -3.18 -24.73
CA ARG A 304 0.32 -3.51 -25.50
C ARG A 304 -0.20 -2.30 -26.29
N VAL A 305 -0.23 -1.12 -25.68
CA VAL A 305 -0.65 0.11 -26.39
C VAL A 305 0.34 0.48 -27.51
N ARG A 306 1.64 0.22 -27.36
CA ARG A 306 2.61 0.41 -28.45
C ARG A 306 2.33 -0.48 -29.65
N ARG A 307 2.00 -1.76 -29.43
CA ARG A 307 1.57 -2.66 -30.52
C ARG A 307 0.28 -2.18 -31.18
N LEU A 308 -0.65 -1.62 -30.42
CA LEU A 308 -1.84 -0.97 -30.96
C LEU A 308 -1.48 0.22 -31.84
N LEU A 309 -0.58 1.10 -31.40
CA LEU A 309 -0.11 2.25 -32.19
C LEU A 309 0.57 1.81 -33.48
N GLU A 310 1.42 0.77 -33.44
CA GLU A 310 2.05 0.19 -34.64
C GLU A 310 1.00 -0.33 -35.65
N LYS A 311 -0.07 -0.97 -35.16
CA LYS A 311 -1.19 -1.41 -36.02
C LYS A 311 -1.97 -0.24 -36.61
N LEU A 312 -2.13 0.84 -35.86
CA LEU A 312 -2.83 2.05 -36.32
C LEU A 312 -2.02 2.76 -37.41
N GLU A 313 -0.69 2.81 -37.26
CA GLU A 313 0.24 3.30 -38.29
C GLU A 313 0.23 2.42 -39.54
N ALA A 314 -0.06 1.12 -39.39
CA ALA A 314 -0.27 0.19 -40.51
C ALA A 314 -1.66 0.30 -41.18
N GLY A 315 -2.52 1.22 -40.72
CA GLY A 315 -3.84 1.49 -41.31
C GLY A 315 -5.00 0.68 -40.72
N VAL A 316 -4.79 -0.06 -39.64
CA VAL A 316 -5.88 -0.74 -38.92
C VAL A 316 -6.72 0.29 -38.16
N SER A 317 -8.04 0.12 -38.16
CA SER A 317 -8.94 1.00 -37.42
C SER A 317 -8.69 0.93 -35.91
N LEU A 318 -8.90 2.04 -35.18
CA LEU A 318 -8.79 2.09 -33.73
C LEU A 318 -9.63 0.99 -33.06
N MET A 319 -10.87 0.80 -33.52
CA MET A 319 -11.81 -0.18 -32.95
C MET A 319 -11.27 -1.60 -33.02
N GLU A 320 -10.76 -2.01 -34.18
CA GLU A 320 -10.19 -3.34 -34.37
C GLU A 320 -8.88 -3.52 -33.59
N GLY A 321 -8.07 -2.46 -33.51
CA GLY A 321 -6.83 -2.47 -32.75
C GLY A 321 -7.02 -2.63 -31.23
N LEU A 322 -8.14 -2.17 -30.67
CA LEU A 322 -8.43 -2.27 -29.22
C LEU A 322 -8.45 -3.71 -28.70
N ARG A 323 -8.58 -4.72 -29.57
CA ARG A 323 -8.45 -6.15 -29.22
C ARG A 323 -7.08 -6.53 -28.64
N GLU A 324 -6.03 -5.77 -28.93
CA GLU A 324 -4.70 -5.96 -28.32
C GLU A 324 -4.71 -5.68 -26.81
N ILE A 325 -5.58 -4.77 -26.37
CA ILE A 325 -5.72 -4.38 -24.97
C ILE A 325 -6.73 -5.29 -24.28
N ASP A 326 -7.89 -5.49 -24.90
CA ASP A 326 -8.96 -6.37 -24.43
C ASP A 326 -9.27 -7.47 -25.45
N PRO A 327 -8.68 -8.67 -25.28
CA PRO A 327 -8.92 -9.80 -26.19
C PRO A 327 -10.38 -10.25 -26.26
N ARG A 328 -11.23 -9.88 -25.29
CA ARG A 328 -12.65 -10.25 -25.28
C ARG A 328 -13.50 -9.35 -26.19
N GLY A 329 -12.94 -8.24 -26.68
CA GLY A 329 -13.64 -7.31 -27.59
C GLY A 329 -14.73 -6.48 -26.92
N GLU A 330 -14.84 -6.50 -25.59
CA GLU A 330 -15.85 -5.69 -24.89
C GLU A 330 -15.54 -4.20 -25.06
N LEU A 331 -14.27 -3.83 -24.93
CA LEU A 331 -13.81 -2.45 -25.13
C LEU A 331 -14.08 -1.94 -26.54
N GLU A 332 -13.79 -2.74 -27.57
CA GLU A 332 -14.09 -2.41 -28.98
C GLU A 332 -15.58 -2.12 -29.15
N TRP A 333 -16.45 -3.02 -28.67
CA TRP A 333 -17.89 -2.87 -28.80
C TRP A 333 -18.40 -1.61 -28.07
N ARG A 334 -17.91 -1.35 -26.86
CA ARG A 334 -18.27 -0.17 -26.05
C ARG A 334 -17.84 1.13 -26.71
N MET A 335 -16.62 1.19 -27.26
CA MET A 335 -16.10 2.36 -27.96
C MET A 335 -16.83 2.60 -29.28
N ALA A 336 -17.17 1.53 -30.02
CA ALA A 336 -17.95 1.63 -31.25
C ALA A 336 -19.39 2.11 -30.98
N ALA A 337 -20.00 1.65 -29.87
CA ALA A 337 -21.30 2.16 -29.43
C ALA A 337 -21.22 3.64 -29.01
N ALA A 338 -20.16 4.02 -28.31
CA ALA A 338 -19.91 5.39 -27.89
C ALA A 338 -19.68 6.35 -29.06
N ALA A 339 -18.98 5.91 -30.12
CA ALA A 339 -18.77 6.70 -31.34
C ALA A 339 -20.07 7.03 -32.08
N ARG A 340 -21.10 6.18 -31.93
CA ARG A 340 -22.44 6.40 -32.50
C ARG A 340 -23.36 7.23 -31.61
N ALA A 341 -23.00 7.38 -30.33
CA ALA A 341 -23.79 8.14 -29.37
C ALA A 341 -23.50 9.64 -29.51
N SER A 342 -24.54 10.47 -29.54
CA SER A 342 -24.42 11.93 -29.68
C SER A 342 -23.89 12.65 -28.42
N GLY A 343 -23.72 11.93 -27.31
CA GLY A 343 -23.39 12.49 -25.99
C GLY A 343 -21.91 12.50 -25.61
N GLY A 344 -21.01 12.11 -26.53
CA GLY A 344 -19.57 11.97 -26.27
C GLY A 344 -19.19 10.59 -25.70
N PHE A 345 -17.93 10.22 -25.90
CA PHE A 345 -17.32 8.96 -25.46
C PHE A 345 -17.34 8.81 -23.94
N ALA A 346 -16.94 9.85 -23.20
CA ALA A 346 -16.81 9.79 -21.75
C ALA A 346 -18.16 9.55 -21.07
N ARG A 347 -19.21 10.21 -21.55
CA ARG A 347 -20.58 10.03 -21.03
C ARG A 347 -21.15 8.65 -21.36
N SER A 348 -20.91 8.16 -22.58
CA SER A 348 -21.39 6.82 -22.99
C SER A 348 -20.71 5.69 -22.19
N LEU A 349 -19.45 5.87 -21.83
CA LEU A 349 -18.66 4.87 -21.12
C LEU A 349 -18.77 4.97 -19.60
N GLU A 350 -19.33 6.05 -19.04
CA GLU A 350 -19.36 6.32 -17.61
C GLU A 350 -19.93 5.16 -16.79
N GLY A 351 -21.05 4.57 -17.23
CA GLY A 351 -21.67 3.43 -16.54
C GLY A 351 -20.80 2.17 -16.59
N TRP A 352 -20.06 1.95 -17.68
CA TRP A 352 -19.14 0.81 -17.80
C TRP A 352 -17.87 1.00 -16.97
N LEU A 353 -17.30 2.22 -16.97
CA LEU A 353 -16.18 2.58 -16.11
C LEU A 353 -16.54 2.42 -14.63
N GLY A 354 -17.76 2.82 -14.24
CA GLY A 354 -18.29 2.59 -12.90
C GLY A 354 -18.43 1.09 -12.57
N ALA A 355 -18.88 0.27 -13.52
CA ALA A 355 -18.95 -1.18 -13.34
C ALA A 355 -17.56 -1.83 -13.19
N LEU A 356 -16.57 -1.39 -13.97
CA LEU A 356 -15.17 -1.86 -13.82
C LEU A 356 -14.61 -1.52 -12.44
N ASP A 357 -14.90 -0.31 -11.94
CA ASP A 357 -14.47 0.12 -10.60
C ASP A 357 -15.14 -0.70 -9.50
N ALA A 358 -16.46 -0.89 -9.59
CA ALA A 358 -17.22 -1.71 -8.64
C ALA A 358 -16.73 -3.15 -8.62
N GLN A 359 -16.44 -3.74 -9.79
CA GLN A 359 -15.88 -5.09 -9.87
C GLN A 359 -14.46 -5.18 -9.28
N ALA A 360 -13.62 -4.17 -9.53
CA ALA A 360 -12.28 -4.11 -8.94
C ALA A 360 -12.34 -4.02 -7.42
N PHE A 361 -13.23 -3.17 -6.90
CA PHE A 361 -13.47 -3.03 -5.46
C PHE A 361 -13.99 -4.34 -4.83
N HIS A 362 -14.96 -4.99 -5.46
CA HIS A 362 -15.49 -6.28 -4.99
C HIS A 362 -14.40 -7.37 -4.96
N GLN A 363 -13.56 -7.44 -6.00
CA GLN A 363 -12.44 -8.39 -6.04
C GLN A 363 -11.38 -8.11 -4.98
N GLU A 364 -11.07 -6.85 -4.73
CA GLU A 364 -10.14 -6.44 -3.68
C GLU A 364 -10.69 -6.76 -2.29
N GLN A 365 -11.96 -6.47 -2.04
CA GLN A 365 -12.61 -6.79 -0.77
C GLN A 365 -12.72 -8.30 -0.56
N ALA A 366 -13.07 -9.07 -1.60
CA ALA A 366 -13.07 -10.52 -1.53
C ALA A 366 -11.68 -11.07 -1.20
N ALA A 367 -10.63 -10.59 -1.87
CA ALA A 367 -9.25 -11.00 -1.60
C ALA A 367 -8.82 -10.64 -0.16
N ALA A 368 -9.15 -9.44 0.32
CA ALA A 368 -8.85 -9.01 1.69
C ALA A 368 -9.57 -9.86 2.74
N GLN A 369 -10.85 -10.18 2.51
CA GLN A 369 -11.63 -11.04 3.40
C GLN A 369 -11.09 -12.48 3.39
N THR A 370 -10.81 -13.05 2.22
CA THR A 370 -10.18 -14.36 2.11
C THR A 370 -8.83 -14.40 2.83
N LEU A 371 -8.00 -13.37 2.64
CA LEU A 371 -6.71 -13.26 3.33
C LEU A 371 -6.87 -13.19 4.85
N THR A 372 -7.82 -12.38 5.33
CA THR A 372 -8.12 -12.26 6.77
C THR A 372 -8.58 -13.60 7.34
N SER A 373 -9.51 -14.28 6.67
CA SER A 373 -10.01 -15.60 7.11
C SER A 373 -8.90 -16.65 7.14
N VAL A 374 -8.04 -16.71 6.11
CA VAL A 374 -6.89 -17.62 6.07
C VAL A 374 -5.93 -17.34 7.24
N MET A 375 -5.66 -16.07 7.55
CA MET A 375 -4.81 -15.69 8.68
C MET A 375 -5.45 -16.09 10.02
N VAL A 376 -6.74 -15.89 10.21
CA VAL A 376 -7.44 -16.32 11.44
C VAL A 376 -7.39 -17.84 11.60
N ILE A 377 -7.59 -18.60 10.53
CA ILE A 377 -7.49 -20.07 10.54
C ILE A 377 -6.07 -20.51 10.90
N LEU A 378 -5.05 -19.89 10.27
CA LEU A 378 -3.66 -20.15 10.58
C LEU A 378 -3.34 -19.85 12.05
N ASN A 379 -3.84 -18.72 12.57
CA ASN A 379 -3.68 -18.36 13.97
C ASN A 379 -4.32 -19.39 14.90
N GLY A 380 -5.56 -19.81 14.59
CA GLY A 380 -6.25 -20.85 15.33
C GLY A 380 -5.52 -22.19 15.30
N ALA A 381 -4.89 -22.55 14.18
CA ALA A 381 -4.09 -23.77 14.06
C ALA A 381 -2.85 -23.73 14.96
N VAL A 382 -2.12 -22.60 15.00
CA VAL A 382 -0.95 -22.42 15.86
C VAL A 382 -1.33 -22.49 17.35
N VAL A 383 -2.41 -21.79 17.74
CA VAL A 383 -2.94 -21.84 19.11
C VAL A 383 -3.43 -23.25 19.46
N GLY A 384 -4.08 -23.94 18.51
CA GLY A 384 -4.54 -25.32 18.69
C GLY A 384 -3.40 -26.29 18.97
N VAL A 385 -2.32 -26.22 18.17
CA VAL A 385 -1.09 -27.00 18.40
C VAL A 385 -0.51 -26.71 19.79
N PHE A 386 -0.51 -25.44 20.20
CA PHE A 386 -0.04 -25.05 21.53
C PHE A 386 -0.91 -25.66 22.65
N CYS A 387 -2.25 -25.53 22.56
CA CYS A 387 -3.18 -26.08 23.53
C CYS A 387 -3.04 -27.60 23.65
N VAL A 388 -2.94 -28.32 22.53
CA VAL A 388 -2.72 -29.78 22.55
C VAL A 388 -1.42 -30.11 23.28
N GLY A 389 -0.34 -29.37 23.01
CA GLY A 389 0.94 -29.57 23.71
C GLY A 389 0.85 -29.35 25.22
N VAL A 390 0.12 -28.32 25.67
CA VAL A 390 -0.09 -28.05 27.10
C VAL A 390 -0.98 -29.11 27.76
N PHE A 391 -2.09 -29.51 27.12
CA PHE A 391 -2.97 -30.53 27.68
C PHE A 391 -2.31 -31.90 27.75
N GLN A 392 -1.51 -32.27 26.75
CA GLN A 392 -0.71 -33.49 26.79
C GLN A 392 0.28 -33.45 27.96
N PHE A 393 0.94 -32.31 28.18
CA PHE A 393 1.83 -32.14 29.33
C PHE A 393 1.11 -32.30 30.68
N ILE A 394 -0.06 -31.68 30.85
CA ILE A 394 -0.84 -31.84 32.09
C ILE A 394 -1.34 -33.28 32.24
N GLY A 395 -1.76 -33.92 31.15
CA GLY A 395 -2.19 -35.32 31.15
C GLY A 395 -1.08 -36.26 31.61
N SER A 396 0.14 -36.11 31.08
CA SER A 396 1.29 -36.93 31.51
C SER A 396 1.60 -36.74 33.00
N LEU A 397 1.47 -35.52 33.52
CA LEU A 397 1.64 -35.25 34.96
C LEU A 397 0.59 -35.95 35.83
N ILE A 398 -0.67 -35.99 35.37
CA ILE A 398 -1.76 -36.64 36.11
C ILE A 398 -1.59 -38.16 36.09
N GLU A 399 -1.25 -38.74 34.93
CA GLU A 399 -1.00 -40.18 34.82
C GLU A 399 0.14 -40.61 35.75
N GLU A 400 1.24 -39.87 35.75
CA GLU A 400 2.37 -40.11 36.66
C GLU A 400 1.93 -39.99 38.12
N ALA A 401 1.23 -38.91 38.50
CA ALA A 401 0.74 -38.73 39.87
C ALA A 401 -0.29 -39.79 40.31
N SER A 402 -1.00 -40.43 39.37
CA SER A 402 -1.99 -41.48 39.66
C SER A 402 -1.38 -42.87 39.85
N LEU A 403 -0.14 -43.08 39.39
CA LEU A 403 0.60 -44.32 39.54
C LEU A 403 1.32 -44.42 40.90
N TRP A 404 1.38 -43.33 41.66
CA TRP A 404 1.86 -43.21 43.04
C TRP A 404 0.69 -43.11 44.02
#